data_AF-A0AAV2ZAA4-F1
#
_entry.id   AF-A0AAV2ZAA4-F1
#
_cell.length_a   1.000
_cell.length_b   1.000
_cell.length_c   1.000
_cell.angle_alpha   90.00
_cell.angle_beta   90.00
_cell.angle_gamma   90.00
#
_symmetry.space_group_name_H-M   'P 1'
#
loop_
_entity.id
_entity.type
_entity.pdbx_description
1 polymer ?
#
loop_
_entity_poly.entity_id
_entity_poly.type
_entity_poly.pdbx_seq_one_letter_code
_entity_poly.pdbx_strand_id
1 'polypeptide(L)'
;MSKIAQATKVAWHVVDAKGQVVGRLASQLAPILRGKHKPTYAPNVDCGDYIVVINAKDLVLTGDKWNQKLYRWHTGYVGGLKERTAKEMAARKGAEEVLRRAVYGMLPKNKMRDVHAKKLKIFAGEEHDFVHEVGENPVIL
;
A
#
# COMPACT_ATOMS: atom_id res chain seq x y z
N MET A 1 -10.84 33.67 2.72
CA MET A 1 -9.98 32.77 1.91
C MET A 1 -8.70 32.47 2.71
N SER A 2 -8.81 31.61 3.71
CA SER A 2 -7.85 31.49 4.82
C SER A 2 -6.82 30.38 4.59
N LYS A 3 -5.53 30.75 4.58
CA LYS A 3 -4.33 30.09 5.18
C LYS A 3 -4.12 28.55 5.12
N ILE A 4 -4.96 27.75 4.48
CA ILE A 4 -4.86 26.27 4.52
C ILE A 4 -4.01 25.71 3.36
N ALA A 5 -3.76 26.50 2.32
CA ALA A 5 -2.98 26.08 1.15
C ALA A 5 -1.46 26.18 1.37
N GLN A 6 -0.98 26.01 2.60
CA GLN A 6 0.47 25.92 2.82
C GLN A 6 0.92 24.57 2.28
N ALA A 7 1.60 24.61 1.13
CA ALA A 7 2.14 23.46 0.42
C ALA A 7 2.92 22.58 1.40
N THR A 8 2.26 21.57 1.94
CA THR A 8 2.85 20.65 2.89
C THR A 8 3.85 19.83 2.10
N LYS A 9 5.13 19.93 2.44
CA LYS A 9 6.21 19.20 1.77
C LYS A 9 5.84 17.72 1.71
N VAL A 10 5.76 17.20 0.50
CA VAL A 10 5.54 15.77 0.27
C VAL A 10 6.82 15.05 0.65
N ALA A 11 6.71 14.11 1.59
CA ALA A 11 7.84 13.30 2.02
C ALA A 11 7.79 11.93 1.31
N TRP A 12 8.96 11.30 1.26
CA TRP A 12 9.15 9.95 0.77
C TRP A 12 9.60 9.08 1.93
N HIS A 13 8.93 7.96 2.14
CA HIS A 13 9.24 7.02 3.21
C HIS A 13 9.67 5.69 2.60
N VAL A 14 10.75 5.10 3.11
CA VAL A 14 11.17 3.73 2.75
C VAL A 14 10.85 2.80 3.90
N VAL A 15 10.21 1.67 3.60
CA VAL A 15 9.76 0.68 4.58
C VAL A 15 10.23 -0.71 4.16
N ASP A 16 10.92 -1.40 5.07
CA ASP A 16 11.30 -2.80 4.88
C ASP A 16 10.13 -3.73 5.26
N ALA A 17 9.69 -4.55 4.31
CA ALA A 17 8.61 -5.51 4.52
C ALA A 17 9.08 -6.89 5.01
N LYS A 18 10.39 -7.11 5.18
CA LYS A 18 10.95 -8.40 5.57
C LYS A 18 10.40 -8.89 6.91
N GLY A 19 9.75 -10.05 6.91
CA GLY A 19 9.18 -10.66 8.12
C GLY A 19 7.93 -9.96 8.66
N GLN A 20 7.45 -8.91 7.99
CA GLN A 20 6.28 -8.15 8.43
C GLN A 20 4.98 -8.86 8.04
N VAL A 21 3.98 -8.75 8.93
CA VAL A 21 2.64 -9.29 8.66
C VAL A 21 1.87 -8.35 7.76
N VAL A 22 1.45 -8.82 6.58
CA VAL A 22 0.78 -8.02 5.52
C VAL A 22 -0.32 -7.12 6.07
N GLY A 23 -1.20 -7.65 6.94
CA GLY A 23 -2.33 -6.90 7.47
C GLY A 23 -1.91 -5.75 8.40
N ARG A 24 -0.94 -5.98 9.28
CA ARG A 24 -0.45 -4.96 10.22
C ARG A 24 0.30 -3.86 9.47
N LEU A 25 1.17 -4.26 8.55
CA LEU A 25 1.89 -3.35 7.68
C LEU A 25 0.92 -2.47 6.88
N ALA A 26 -0.09 -3.08 6.25
CA ALA A 26 -1.08 -2.32 5.47
C ALA A 26 -1.86 -1.28 6.30
N SER A 27 -2.20 -1.62 7.56
CA SER A 27 -2.88 -0.70 8.47
C SER A 27 -2.02 0.49 8.89
N GLN A 28 -0.69 0.32 8.96
CA GLN A 28 0.25 1.40 9.25
C GLN A 28 0.51 2.29 8.03
N LEU A 29 0.60 1.69 6.83
CA LEU A 29 0.86 2.42 5.58
C LEU A 29 -0.33 3.31 5.15
N ALA A 30 -1.57 2.85 5.33
CA ALA A 30 -2.75 3.57 4.84
C ALA A 30 -2.98 4.97 5.47
N PRO A 31 -2.75 5.20 6.78
CA PRO A 31 -2.74 6.54 7.38
C PRO A 31 -1.67 7.46 6.77
N ILE A 32 -0.48 6.93 6.47
CA ILE A 32 0.64 7.70 5.91
C ILE A 32 0.33 8.14 4.47
N LEU A 33 -0.18 7.22 3.64
CA LEU A 33 -0.63 7.52 2.26
C LEU A 33 -1.77 8.55 2.22
N ARG A 34 -2.56 8.66 3.28
CA ARG A 34 -3.61 9.68 3.41
C ARG A 34 -3.11 11.00 3.99
N GLY A 35 -1.93 11.01 4.61
CA GLY A 35 -1.41 12.18 5.34
C GLY A 35 -1.98 12.36 6.74
N LYS A 36 -2.69 11.36 7.31
CA LYS A 36 -3.29 11.45 8.66
C LYS A 36 -2.26 11.60 9.79
N HIS A 37 -1.00 11.27 9.52
CA HIS A 37 0.10 11.45 10.47
C HIS A 37 0.55 12.92 10.57
N LYS A 38 0.15 13.79 9.62
CA LYS A 38 0.48 15.22 9.63
C LYS A 38 -0.63 16.02 10.32
N PRO A 39 -0.27 17.03 11.13
CA PRO A 39 -1.25 17.92 11.76
C PRO A 39 -2.00 18.78 10.74
N THR A 40 -1.47 18.94 9.52
CA THR A 40 -2.08 19.67 8.41
C THR A 40 -3.08 18.84 7.61
N TYR A 41 -3.46 17.65 8.08
CA TYR A 41 -4.42 16.78 7.38
C TYR A 41 -5.76 17.46 7.15
N ALA A 42 -6.13 17.60 5.88
CA ALA A 42 -7.46 18.04 5.46
C ALA A 42 -8.12 16.93 4.62
N PRO A 43 -9.36 16.52 4.93
CA PRO A 43 -10.00 15.38 4.28
C PRO A 43 -10.34 15.60 2.80
N ASN A 44 -10.40 16.85 2.34
CA ASN A 44 -10.72 17.26 0.97
C ASN A 44 -9.47 17.53 0.10
N VAL A 45 -8.28 17.55 0.69
CA VAL A 45 -7.01 17.82 0.00
C VAL A 45 -6.11 16.61 0.11
N ASP A 46 -5.34 16.33 -0.94
CA ASP A 46 -4.33 15.28 -0.91
C ASP A 46 -3.07 15.77 -0.18
N CYS A 47 -2.96 15.40 1.10
CA CYS A 47 -1.80 15.71 1.96
C CYS A 47 -0.91 14.47 2.20
N GLY A 48 -1.12 13.40 1.44
CA GLY A 48 -0.43 12.12 1.64
C GLY A 48 1.00 12.09 1.14
N ASP A 49 1.80 11.21 1.74
CA ASP A 49 3.20 10.99 1.36
C ASP A 49 3.37 9.79 0.45
N TYR A 50 4.54 9.72 -0.20
CA TYR A 50 4.96 8.55 -0.97
C TYR A 50 5.60 7.53 -0.05
N ILE A 51 5.30 6.26 -0.32
CA ILE A 51 5.87 5.14 0.43
C ILE A 51 6.46 4.15 -0.57
N VAL A 52 7.73 3.84 -0.38
CA VAL A 52 8.46 2.80 -1.09
C VAL A 52 8.63 1.62 -0.14
N VAL A 53 8.07 0.48 -0.50
CA VAL A 53 8.21 -0.76 0.26
C VAL A 53 9.23 -1.64 -0.44
N ILE A 54 10.25 -2.09 0.29
CA ILE A 54 11.27 -3.03 -0.17
C ILE A 54 11.07 -4.42 0.45
N ASN A 55 11.74 -5.44 -0.11
CA ASN A 55 11.68 -6.83 0.38
C ASN A 55 10.27 -7.40 0.49
N ALA A 56 9.35 -7.00 -0.39
CA ALA A 56 7.98 -7.48 -0.34
C ALA A 56 7.85 -9.00 -0.59
N LYS A 57 8.89 -9.66 -1.13
CA LYS A 57 8.94 -11.11 -1.28
C LYS A 57 8.88 -11.86 0.06
N ASP A 58 9.40 -11.25 1.13
CA ASP A 58 9.54 -11.85 2.46
C ASP A 58 8.37 -11.51 3.40
N LEU A 59 7.23 -11.11 2.82
CA LEU A 59 6.01 -10.81 3.55
C LEU A 59 5.38 -12.06 4.16
N VAL A 60 4.89 -11.92 5.39
CA VAL A 60 4.30 -13.02 6.15
C VAL A 60 2.77 -12.90 6.17
N LEU A 61 2.10 -13.98 5.78
CA LEU A 61 0.71 -14.22 6.12
C LEU A 61 0.64 -15.23 7.26
N THR A 62 -0.02 -14.87 8.34
CA THR A 62 -0.16 -15.72 9.55
C THR A 62 -1.06 -16.93 9.29
N GLY A 63 -0.70 -18.11 9.81
CA GLY A 63 -1.49 -19.34 9.68
C GLY A 63 -1.61 -19.82 8.23
N ASP A 64 -2.66 -20.60 7.93
CA ASP A 64 -2.88 -21.20 6.60
C ASP A 64 -3.49 -20.23 5.56
N LYS A 65 -3.38 -18.92 5.80
CA LYS A 65 -3.96 -17.88 4.94
C LYS A 65 -3.40 -17.92 3.52
N TRP A 66 -2.20 -18.44 3.31
CA TRP A 66 -1.67 -18.64 1.95
C TRP A 66 -2.57 -19.53 1.08
N ASN A 67 -3.15 -20.57 1.67
CA ASN A 67 -4.01 -21.53 0.96
C ASN A 67 -5.49 -21.16 1.10
N GLN A 68 -5.92 -20.65 2.25
CA GLN A 68 -7.33 -20.40 2.55
C GLN A 68 -7.84 -19.04 2.08
N LYS A 69 -6.97 -18.03 1.96
CA LYS A 69 -7.41 -16.68 1.56
C LYS A 69 -7.71 -16.65 0.07
N LEU A 70 -9.00 -16.53 -0.26
CA LEU A 70 -9.47 -16.43 -1.64
C LEU A 70 -9.65 -14.98 -2.07
N TYR A 71 -9.06 -14.64 -3.21
CA TYR A 71 -9.29 -13.38 -3.92
C TYR A 71 -10.26 -13.62 -5.06
N ARG A 72 -11.42 -12.98 -4.96
CA ARG A 72 -12.54 -13.16 -5.88
C ARG A 72 -12.75 -11.92 -6.73
N TRP A 73 -13.04 -12.10 -8.00
CA TRP A 73 -13.54 -11.04 -8.88
C TRP A 73 -14.51 -11.64 -9.89
N HIS A 74 -15.42 -10.80 -10.40
CA HIS A 74 -16.45 -11.24 -11.32
C HIS A 74 -16.25 -10.54 -12.67
N THR A 75 -16.47 -11.25 -13.78
CA THR A 75 -16.33 -10.70 -15.13
C THR A 75 -17.57 -9.91 -15.59
N GLY A 76 -18.71 -10.08 -14.94
CA GLY A 76 -19.99 -9.45 -15.29
C GLY A 76 -20.98 -10.39 -16.00
N TYR A 77 -20.51 -11.53 -16.51
CA TYR A 77 -21.35 -12.56 -17.13
C TYR A 77 -21.82 -13.61 -16.12
N VAL A 78 -22.96 -14.27 -16.38
CA VAL A 78 -23.44 -15.39 -15.56
C VAL A 78 -22.39 -16.51 -15.54
N GLY A 79 -22.05 -17.01 -14.34
CA GLY A 79 -20.96 -17.98 -14.15
C GLY A 79 -19.56 -17.38 -14.22
N GLY A 80 -19.43 -16.05 -14.30
CA GLY A 80 -18.15 -15.34 -14.46
C GLY A 80 -17.34 -15.12 -13.17
N LEU A 81 -17.62 -15.88 -12.11
CA LEU A 81 -16.89 -15.78 -10.84
C LEU A 81 -15.51 -16.42 -10.97
N LYS A 82 -14.46 -15.65 -10.73
CA LYS A 82 -13.08 -16.12 -10.71
C LYS A 82 -12.53 -15.98 -9.32
N GLU A 83 -11.90 -17.05 -8.85
CA GLU A 83 -11.28 -17.12 -7.53
C GLU A 83 -9.83 -17.55 -7.67
N ARG A 84 -8.96 -17.01 -6.81
CA ARG A 84 -7.58 -17.46 -6.68
C ARG A 84 -7.17 -17.46 -5.23
N THR A 85 -6.36 -18.42 -4.82
CA THR A 85 -5.76 -18.41 -3.49
C THR A 85 -4.68 -17.32 -3.39
N ALA A 86 -4.31 -16.92 -2.18
CA ALA A 86 -3.21 -15.98 -1.97
C ALA A 86 -1.88 -16.53 -2.51
N LYS A 87 -1.65 -17.84 -2.39
CA LYS A 87 -0.49 -18.53 -2.96
C LYS A 87 -0.45 -18.41 -4.48
N GLU A 88 -1.56 -18.70 -5.16
CA GLU A 88 -1.65 -18.55 -6.63
C GLU A 88 -1.50 -17.09 -7.09
N MET A 89 -2.05 -16.15 -6.31
CA MET A 89 -1.86 -14.73 -6.59
C MET A 89 -0.38 -14.35 -6.52
N ALA A 90 0.30 -14.71 -5.44
CA ALA A 90 1.71 -14.38 -5.25
C ALA A 90 2.58 -15.06 -6.31
N ALA A 91 2.29 -16.29 -6.70
CA ALA A 91 3.00 -16.98 -7.78
C ALA A 91 2.84 -16.28 -9.13
N ARG A 92 1.66 -15.72 -9.44
CA ARG A 92 1.36 -15.12 -10.75
C ARG A 92 1.71 -13.63 -10.85
N LYS A 93 1.55 -12.88 -9.77
CA LYS A 93 1.67 -11.41 -9.75
C LYS A 93 2.67 -10.88 -8.73
N GLY A 94 3.30 -11.76 -7.95
CA GLY A 94 4.20 -11.38 -6.86
C GLY A 94 3.47 -11.11 -5.54
N ALA A 95 4.22 -11.22 -4.44
CA ALA A 95 3.76 -10.87 -3.10
C ALA A 95 3.43 -9.36 -2.95
N GLU A 96 4.00 -8.53 -3.83
CA GLU A 96 3.70 -7.10 -3.92
C GLU A 96 2.20 -6.83 -4.14
N GLU A 97 1.55 -7.62 -5.00
CA GLU A 97 0.12 -7.44 -5.31
C GLU A 97 -0.76 -7.79 -4.10
N VAL A 98 -0.34 -8.76 -3.29
CA VAL A 98 -1.02 -9.12 -2.03
C VAL A 98 -1.02 -7.93 -1.07
N LEU A 99 0.13 -7.26 -0.91
CA LEU A 99 0.24 -6.04 -0.10
C LEU A 99 -0.52 -4.87 -0.71
N ARG A 100 -0.37 -4.63 -2.02
CA ARG A 100 -1.06 -3.56 -2.74
C ARG A 100 -2.57 -3.64 -2.55
N ARG A 101 -3.15 -4.84 -2.68
CA ARG A 101 -4.59 -5.08 -2.45
C ARG A 101 -4.99 -4.88 -1.00
N ALA A 102 -4.15 -5.30 -0.05
CA ALA A 102 -4.40 -5.08 1.37
C ALA A 102 -4.47 -3.58 1.68
N VAL A 103 -3.48 -2.80 1.24
CA VAL A 103 -3.46 -1.34 1.43
C VAL A 103 -4.62 -0.67 0.70
N TYR A 104 -4.90 -1.07 -0.55
CA TYR A 104 -6.02 -0.53 -1.31
C TYR A 104 -7.38 -0.77 -0.63
N GLY A 105 -7.52 -1.89 0.08
CA GLY A 105 -8.70 -2.19 0.90
C GLY A 105 -8.83 -1.31 2.16
N MET A 106 -7.71 -0.81 2.70
CA MET A 106 -7.68 0.05 3.90
C MET A 106 -7.93 1.54 3.59
N LEU A 107 -7.91 1.93 2.31
CA LEU A 107 -8.20 3.29 1.88
C LEU A 107 -9.71 3.56 1.76
N PRO A 108 -10.19 4.78 2.07
CA PRO A 108 -11.59 5.14 1.95
C PRO A 108 -12.07 5.03 0.51
N LYS A 109 -13.30 4.54 0.30
CA LYS A 109 -13.89 4.36 -1.02
C LYS A 109 -14.39 5.70 -1.58
N ASN A 110 -13.48 6.51 -2.11
CA ASN A 110 -13.77 7.78 -2.76
C ASN A 110 -12.91 7.98 -4.02
N LYS A 111 -13.09 9.10 -4.73
CA LYS A 111 -12.30 9.44 -5.94
C LYS A 111 -10.80 9.61 -5.66
N MET A 112 -10.42 9.98 -4.44
CA MET A 112 -9.02 10.16 -4.04
C MET A 112 -8.31 8.85 -3.71
N ARG A 113 -9.06 7.75 -3.56
CA ARG A 113 -8.51 6.42 -3.24
C ARG A 113 -7.42 6.00 -4.22
N ASP A 114 -7.67 6.18 -5.51
CA ASP A 114 -6.73 5.78 -6.55
C ASP A 114 -5.51 6.71 -6.59
N VAL A 115 -5.67 7.98 -6.20
CA VAL A 115 -4.57 8.94 -6.06
C VAL A 115 -3.64 8.51 -4.94
N HIS A 116 -4.18 8.22 -3.75
CA HIS A 116 -3.39 7.72 -2.62
C HIS A 116 -2.76 6.36 -2.92
N ALA A 117 -3.47 5.46 -3.60
CA ALA A 117 -2.95 4.15 -3.96
C ALA A 117 -1.75 4.21 -4.91
N LYS A 118 -1.71 5.19 -5.82
CA LYS A 118 -0.59 5.42 -6.75
C LYS A 118 0.71 5.87 -6.06
N LYS A 119 0.60 6.46 -4.86
CA LYS A 119 1.74 6.90 -4.04
C LYS A 119 2.47 5.75 -3.36
N LEU A 120 1.85 4.57 -3.30
CA LEU A 120 2.48 3.35 -2.82
C LEU A 120 3.28 2.68 -3.94
N LYS A 121 4.59 2.56 -3.74
CA LYS A 121 5.53 1.82 -4.59
C LYS A 121 5.99 0.60 -3.81
N ILE A 122 5.99 -0.56 -4.44
CA ILE A 122 6.34 -1.83 -3.77
C ILE A 122 7.29 -2.56 -4.70
N PHE A 123 8.39 -3.05 -4.13
CA PHE A 123 9.44 -3.80 -4.80
C PHE A 123 9.68 -5.12 -4.06
N ALA A 124 9.88 -6.19 -4.83
CA ALA A 124 10.14 -7.52 -4.32
C ALA A 124 11.52 -7.63 -3.66
N GLY A 125 12.51 -6.88 -4.16
CA GLY A 125 13.88 -6.84 -3.65
C GLY A 125 14.20 -5.57 -2.85
N GLU A 126 15.48 -5.40 -2.53
CA GLU A 126 16.02 -4.24 -1.82
C GLU A 126 16.24 -3.04 -2.74
N GLU A 127 16.44 -3.28 -4.03
CA GLU A 127 16.66 -2.24 -5.03
C GLU A 127 15.36 -1.55 -5.42
N HIS A 128 15.40 -0.22 -5.47
CA HIS A 128 14.28 0.62 -5.92
C HIS A 128 14.79 1.79 -6.76
N ASP A 129 14.03 2.20 -7.78
CA ASP A 129 14.43 3.26 -8.71
C ASP A 129 14.37 4.68 -8.09
N PHE A 130 13.81 4.82 -6.88
CA PHE A 130 13.50 6.13 -6.26
C PHE A 130 14.62 6.71 -5.39
N VAL A 131 15.87 6.27 -5.59
CA VAL A 131 17.02 6.61 -4.72
C VAL A 131 17.25 8.12 -4.57
N HIS A 132 16.94 8.91 -5.59
CA HIS A 132 17.16 10.37 -5.59
C HIS A 132 16.07 11.20 -4.87
N GLU A 133 14.87 10.64 -4.68
CA GLU A 133 13.73 11.37 -4.10
C GLU A 133 13.52 11.06 -2.61
N VAL A 134 14.10 9.96 -2.12
CA VAL A 134 14.09 9.60 -0.71
C VAL A 134 15.12 10.45 0.04
N GLY A 135 14.67 11.57 0.62
CA GLY A 135 15.45 12.26 1.65
C GLY A 135 15.61 11.35 2.87
N GLU A 136 16.81 11.32 3.46
CA GLU A 136 17.15 10.59 4.70
C GLU A 136 16.06 10.78 5.76
N ASN A 137 15.16 9.81 5.88
CA ASN A 137 14.38 9.50 7.07
C ASN A 137 13.60 8.21 6.79
N PRO A 138 14.23 7.04 6.91
CA PRO A 138 13.47 5.80 7.02
C PRO A 138 12.64 5.91 8.30
N VAL A 139 11.33 6.11 8.16
CA VAL A 139 10.41 5.84 9.25
C VAL A 139 10.33 4.33 9.35
N ILE A 140 11.19 3.77 10.21
CA ILE A 140 11.12 2.37 10.62
C ILE A 140 9.84 2.24 11.45
N LEU A 141 8.88 1.43 10.98
CA LEU A 141 7.69 1.01 11.70
C LEU A 141 7.70 -0.50 11.94
#